data_AF-A0AA45R782-F1
#
_entry.id   AF-A0AA45R782-F1
#
_cell.length_a   1.000
_cell.length_b   1.000
_cell.length_c   1.000
_cell.angle_alpha   90.00
_cell.angle_beta   90.00
_cell.angle_gamma   90.00
#
_symmetry.space_group_name_H-M   'P 1'
#
loop_
_entity.id
_entity.type
_entity.pdbx_description
1 polymer ?
#
loop_
_entity_poly.entity_id
_entity_poly.type
_entity_poly.pdbx_seq_one_letter_code
_entity_poly.pdbx_strand_id
1 'polypeptide(L)'
;MAKYTPGMTVMFKHQKHVVLRTNLKADGKDALMITPLHKDKPSGDASYIRANTSWDYRWFQLGHGTVVETATVSNTGVFPFSLNGETLKTLLKALN
;
A
#
# COMPACT_ATOMS: atom_id res chain seq x y z
N MET A 1 -8.71 1.91 18.66
CA MET A 1 -7.98 2.63 17.59
C MET A 1 -7.58 1.63 16.52
N ALA A 2 -7.86 1.90 15.23
CA ALA A 2 -7.40 1.02 14.16
C ALA A 2 -5.87 1.09 14.07
N LYS A 3 -5.20 -0.08 14.12
CA LYS A 3 -3.73 -0.17 14.10
C LYS A 3 -3.11 0.32 12.78
N TYR A 4 -3.89 0.32 11.70
CA TYR A 4 -3.49 0.74 10.37
C TYR A 4 -4.58 1.59 9.72
N THR A 5 -4.18 2.52 8.88
CA THR A 5 -5.07 3.39 8.10
C THR A 5 -4.71 3.33 6.62
N PRO A 6 -5.69 3.48 5.69
CA PRO A 6 -5.38 3.63 4.28
C PRO A 6 -4.39 4.77 4.01
N GLY A 7 -3.48 4.55 3.06
CA GLY A 7 -2.38 5.46 2.75
C GLY A 7 -1.13 5.25 3.59
N MET A 8 -1.21 4.53 4.72
CA MET A 8 -0.07 4.21 5.58
C MET A 8 0.87 3.20 4.92
N THR A 9 2.18 3.38 5.10
CA THR A 9 3.18 2.39 4.68
C THR A 9 3.42 1.35 5.77
N VAL A 10 3.56 0.10 5.34
CA VAL A 10 3.87 -1.09 6.15
C VAL A 10 4.99 -1.89 5.52
N MET A 11 5.60 -2.79 6.27
CA MET A 11 6.56 -3.77 5.77
C MET A 11 5.87 -5.13 5.63
N PHE A 12 6.01 -5.75 4.47
CA PHE A 12 5.54 -7.12 4.19
C PHE A 12 6.61 -7.84 3.38
N LYS A 13 7.04 -9.03 3.83
CA LYS A 13 8.11 -9.83 3.18
C LYS A 13 9.37 -9.00 2.85
N HIS A 14 9.86 -8.20 3.79
CA HIS A 14 11.02 -7.30 3.63
C HIS A 14 10.87 -6.22 2.54
N GLN A 15 9.66 -5.97 2.04
CA GLN A 15 9.36 -4.92 1.08
C GLN A 15 8.34 -3.93 1.65
N LYS A 16 8.54 -2.64 1.38
CA LYS A 16 7.60 -1.58 1.75
C LYS A 16 6.34 -1.68 0.88
N HIS A 17 5.19 -1.58 1.52
CA HIS A 17 3.88 -1.59 0.89
C HIS A 17 3.03 -0.47 1.47
N VAL A 18 2.00 -0.06 0.74
CA VAL A 18 0.99 0.87 1.21
C VAL A 18 -0.30 0.13 1.48
N VAL A 19 -0.95 0.46 2.60
CA VAL A 19 -2.30 0.01 2.93
C VAL A 19 -3.30 0.74 2.04
N LEU A 20 -4.03 -0.01 1.22
CA LEU A 20 -5.09 0.49 0.36
C LEU A 20 -6.44 0.43 1.06
N ARG A 21 -6.75 -0.70 1.72
CA ARG A 21 -7.99 -0.92 2.46
C ARG A 21 -7.70 -1.62 3.79
N THR A 22 -8.50 -1.29 4.79
CA THR A 22 -8.48 -1.87 6.14
C THR A 22 -9.82 -2.57 6.42
N ASN A 23 -9.97 -3.14 7.62
CA ASN A 23 -11.21 -3.80 8.06
C ASN A 23 -11.65 -4.95 7.14
N LEU A 24 -10.70 -5.60 6.47
CA LEU A 24 -10.97 -6.80 5.69
C LEU A 24 -10.84 -8.04 6.59
N LYS A 25 -11.36 -9.16 6.09
CA LYS A 25 -11.14 -10.48 6.68
C LYS A 25 -10.51 -11.41 5.64
N ALA A 26 -9.51 -12.18 6.07
CA ALA A 26 -8.94 -13.29 5.33
C ALA A 26 -8.91 -14.49 6.28
N ASP A 27 -9.56 -15.59 5.90
CA ASP A 27 -9.67 -16.81 6.71
C ASP A 27 -10.12 -16.54 8.17
N GLY A 28 -11.12 -15.67 8.33
CA GLY A 28 -11.68 -15.28 9.63
C GLY A 28 -10.83 -14.29 10.45
N LYS A 29 -9.60 -13.97 10.01
CA LYS A 29 -8.68 -13.06 10.70
C LYS A 29 -8.70 -11.67 10.08
N ASP A 30 -8.28 -10.67 10.85
CA ASP A 30 -8.15 -9.30 10.37
C ASP A 30 -7.13 -9.20 9.23
N ALA A 31 -7.51 -8.54 8.15
CA ALA A 31 -6.69 -8.40 6.96
C ALA A 31 -6.63 -6.96 6.46
N LEU A 32 -5.61 -6.70 5.65
CA LEU A 32 -5.38 -5.46 4.94
C LEU A 32 -5.21 -5.76 3.46
N MET A 33 -5.67 -4.84 2.62
CA MET A 33 -5.25 -4.83 1.22
C MET A 33 -4.06 -3.90 1.10
N ILE A 34 -2.97 -4.39 0.52
CA ILE A 34 -1.71 -3.67 0.38
C ILE A 34 -1.23 -3.67 -1.07
N THR A 35 -0.42 -2.69 -1.44
CA THR A 35 0.26 -2.64 -2.76
C THR A 35 1.74 -2.32 -2.58
N PRO A 36 2.66 -2.93 -3.35
CA PRO A 36 4.08 -2.70 -3.20
C PRO A 36 4.47 -1.27 -3.57
N LEU A 37 5.51 -0.78 -2.90
CA LEU A 37 6.10 0.53 -3.13
C LEU A 37 7.46 0.34 -3.80
N HIS A 38 7.61 0.85 -5.03
CA HIS A 38 8.84 0.74 -5.81
C HIS A 38 9.59 2.08 -5.83
N LYS A 39 10.92 2.03 -5.68
CA LYS A 39 11.77 3.23 -5.81
C LYS A 39 11.84 3.69 -7.26
N ASP A 40 12.08 2.74 -8.16
CA ASP A 40 12.18 2.94 -9.59
C ASP A 40 10.96 2.32 -10.28
N LYS A 41 10.62 2.80 -11.49
CA LYS A 41 9.52 2.22 -12.27
C LYS A 41 9.92 0.80 -12.64
N PRO A 42 9.18 -0.24 -12.21
CA PRO A 42 9.46 -1.59 -12.66
C PRO A 42 9.28 -1.69 -14.18
N SER A 43 10.09 -2.54 -14.82
CA SER A 43 9.93 -2.88 -16.23
C SER A 43 8.74 -3.83 -16.43
N GLY A 44 8.06 -3.71 -17.58
CA GLY A 44 6.94 -4.57 -17.97
C GLY A 44 5.71 -3.79 -18.43
N ASP A 45 4.67 -4.54 -18.82
CA ASP A 45 3.42 -3.99 -19.38
C ASP A 45 2.42 -3.51 -18.32
N ALA A 46 2.72 -3.73 -17.04
CA ALA A 46 1.88 -3.28 -15.96
C ALA A 46 1.83 -1.75 -15.92
N SER A 47 0.62 -1.21 -15.68
CA SER A 47 0.44 0.22 -15.53
C SER A 47 0.92 0.67 -14.15
N TYR A 48 1.85 1.63 -14.12
CA TYR A 48 2.36 2.22 -12.89
C TYR A 48 2.08 3.72 -12.86
N ILE A 49 1.78 4.25 -11.67
CA ILE A 49 1.76 5.69 -11.40
C ILE A 49 2.93 6.07 -10.53
N ARG A 50 3.46 7.26 -10.77
CA ARG A 50 4.41 7.92 -9.88
C ARG A 50 3.65 8.81 -8.93
N ALA A 51 3.92 8.71 -7.64
CA ALA A 51 3.28 9.56 -6.65
C ALA A 51 4.28 10.08 -5.62
N ASN A 52 4.03 11.30 -5.17
CA ASN A 52 4.80 11.91 -4.10
C ASN A 52 4.38 11.31 -2.76
N THR A 53 5.38 10.80 -2.05
CA THR A 53 5.32 10.56 -0.61
C THR A 53 5.89 11.79 0.11
N SER A 54 5.81 11.85 1.43
CA SER A 54 6.29 13.02 2.19
C SER A 54 7.80 13.30 2.08
N TRP A 55 8.58 12.41 1.44
CA TRP A 55 10.06 12.49 1.39
C TRP A 55 10.64 12.23 -0.01
N ASP A 56 9.89 11.59 -0.91
CA ASP A 56 10.37 11.14 -2.22
C ASP A 56 9.20 10.78 -3.13
N TYR A 57 9.43 10.60 -4.42
CA TYR A 57 8.47 9.97 -5.31
C TYR A 57 8.62 8.45 -5.29
N ARG A 58 7.52 7.74 -5.49
CA ARG A 58 7.48 6.28 -5.56
C ARG A 58 6.56 5.80 -6.66
N TRP A 59 6.81 4.59 -7.14
CA TRP A 59 6.03 3.94 -8.18
C TRP A 59 5.10 2.90 -7.57
N PHE A 60 3.84 2.94 -8.01
CA PHE A 60 2.77 2.07 -7.57
C PHE A 60 2.10 1.43 -8.77
N GLN A 61 1.84 0.13 -8.68
CA GLN A 61 1.12 -0.57 -9.74
C GLN A 61 -0.38 -0.28 -9.63
N LEU A 62 -0.99 0.17 -10.71
CA LEU A 62 -2.43 0.37 -10.81
C LEU A 62 -3.14 -0.99 -10.86
N GLY A 63 -4.30 -1.08 -10.20
CA GLY A 63 -5.14 -2.28 -10.21
C GLY A 63 -4.55 -3.50 -9.52
N HIS A 64 -3.41 -3.35 -8.83
CA HIS A 64 -2.77 -4.43 -8.10
C HIS A 64 -2.85 -4.16 -6.59
N GLY A 65 -3.58 -5.05 -5.90
CA GLY A 65 -3.67 -5.07 -4.45
C GLY A 65 -3.68 -6.52 -3.95
N THR A 66 -2.87 -6.81 -2.94
CA THR A 66 -2.81 -8.12 -2.29
C THR A 66 -3.47 -8.03 -0.92
N VAL A 67 -4.38 -8.96 -0.63
CA VAL A 67 -4.96 -9.08 0.72
C VAL A 67 -4.02 -9.94 1.57
N VAL A 68 -3.64 -9.43 2.74
CA VAL A 68 -2.74 -10.12 3.68
C VAL A 68 -3.29 -10.05 5.10
N GLU A 69 -3.00 -11.08 5.90
CA GLU A 69 -3.32 -11.06 7.33
C GLU A 69 -2.54 -9.93 8.03
N THR A 70 -3.23 -9.20 8.90
CA THR A 70 -2.68 -8.05 9.63
C THR A 70 -1.49 -8.44 10.52
N ALA A 71 -1.43 -9.68 10.99
CA ALA A 71 -0.33 -10.21 11.79
C ALA A 71 0.98 -10.39 10.99
N THR A 72 0.90 -10.49 9.66
CA THR A 72 2.07 -10.69 8.78
C THR A 72 2.75 -9.39 8.36
N VAL A 73 2.14 -8.24 8.69
CA VAL A 73 2.69 -6.92 8.40
C VAL A 73 3.26 -6.28 9.66
N SER A 74 4.39 -5.61 9.51
CA SER A 74 4.95 -4.78 10.57
C SER A 74 4.89 -3.30 10.20
N ASN A 75 4.79 -2.45 11.21
CA ASN A 75 4.91 -1.01 11.01
C ASN A 75 6.37 -0.70 10.67
N THR A 76 6.63 0.20 9.73
CA THR A 76 7.99 0.54 9.31
C THR A 76 8.77 1.35 10.36
N GLY A 77 8.15 1.71 11.49
CA GLY A 77 8.79 2.39 12.63
C GLY A 77 9.17 3.86 12.38
N VAL A 78 9.40 4.23 11.12
CA VAL A 78 9.57 5.61 10.65
C VAL A 78 8.18 6.18 10.36
N PHE A 79 7.93 7.39 10.88
CA PHE A 79 6.79 8.29 10.67
C PHE A 79 5.94 7.92 9.43
N PRO A 80 4.59 7.92 9.51
CA PRO A 80 3.75 7.37 8.45
C PRO A 80 4.10 8.02 7.12
N PHE A 81 4.74 7.24 6.25
CA PHE A 81 4.78 7.52 4.81
C PHE A 81 3.33 7.42 4.35
N SER A 82 2.61 8.53 4.48
CA SER A 82 1.23 8.65 4.09
C SER A 82 1.21 9.10 2.64
N LEU A 83 0.60 8.33 1.78
CA LEU A 83 0.22 8.81 0.46
C LEU A 83 -0.70 10.02 0.59
N ASN A 84 -0.56 10.97 -0.33
CA ASN A 84 -1.56 12.02 -0.45
C ASN A 84 -2.93 11.40 -0.82
N GLY A 85 -4.01 12.04 -0.39
CA GLY A 85 -5.36 11.48 -0.56
C GLY A 85 -5.76 11.30 -2.02
N GLU A 86 -5.24 12.11 -2.93
CA GLU A 86 -5.52 12.02 -4.37
C GLU A 86 -4.92 10.75 -4.99
N THR A 87 -3.65 10.45 -4.71
CA THR A 87 -3.03 9.22 -5.21
C THR A 87 -3.71 8.00 -4.63
N LEU A 88 -4.05 8.01 -3.33
CA LEU A 88 -4.79 6.91 -2.73
C LEU A 88 -6.13 6.68 -3.44
N LYS A 89 -6.86 7.74 -3.77
CA LYS A 89 -8.11 7.64 -4.57
C LYS A 89 -7.84 7.06 -5.96
N THR A 90 -6.79 7.48 -6.65
CA THR A 90 -6.42 6.95 -7.98
C THR A 90 -6.10 5.46 -7.90
N LEU A 91 -5.31 5.03 -6.90
CA LEU A 91 -5.02 3.62 -6.66
C LEU A 91 -6.29 2.82 -6.37
N LEU A 92 -7.15 3.34 -5.50
CA LEU A 92 -8.42 2.70 -5.16
C LEU A 92 -9.38 2.60 -6.35
N LYS A 93 -9.41 3.60 -7.23
CA LYS A 93 -10.23 3.59 -8.45
C LYS A 93 -9.74 2.56 -9.45
N ALA A 94 -8.42 2.35 -9.53
CA ALA A 94 -7.85 1.37 -10.46
C ALA A 94 -8.06 -0.10 -10.01
N LEU A 95 -8.44 -0.35 -8.75
CA LEU A 95 -8.77 -1.68 -8.22
C LEU A 95 -10.21 -2.12 -8.55
N ASN A 96 -11.02 -1.24 -9.15
CA ASN A 96 -12.42 -1.48 -9.51
C ASN A 96 -12.56 -1.82 -10.98
#